data_AF-A0A142FSX5-F1
#
_entry.id   AF-A0A142FSX5-F1
#
_cell.length_a   1.000
_cell.length_b   1.000
_cell.length_c   1.000
_cell.angle_alpha   90.00
_cell.angle_beta   90.00
_cell.angle_gamma   90.00
#
_symmetry.space_group_name_H-M   'P 1'
#
loop_
_entity.id
_entity.type
_entity.pdbx_description
1 polymer ?
#
loop_
_entity_poly.entity_id
_entity_poly.type
_entity_poly.pdbx_seq_one_letter_code
_entity_poly.pdbx_strand_id
1 'polypeptide(L)'
;MSTFDLENFVSPLVNDAPSWVAEGNSLTKALYSKVVEEVKELEGLIDQGDELSLRERTVIASRIALSLNIDKSNIRSSRRPELIDFIERENEKLINRYEALKLKARRGRHKTKSETETENLVLQRQLHEMENLKMKEFLEAAIERDLLSTQRNLKEKNEALESELSACRRRNAGLSESNRELIKELAQLAEERDQLRRLVAQTKGGS
;
A
#
# COMPACT_ATOMS: atom_id res chain seq x y z
N MET A 1 35.25 -20.39 -36.73
CA MET A 1 33.88 -20.35 -36.17
C MET A 1 32.99 -21.11 -37.12
N SER A 2 32.41 -22.24 -36.67
CA SER A 2 31.58 -23.10 -37.53
C SER A 2 30.23 -22.41 -37.76
N THR A 3 29.92 -22.11 -39.01
CA THR A 3 28.62 -21.58 -39.43
C THR A 3 27.56 -22.67 -39.26
N PHE A 4 26.48 -22.36 -38.55
CA PHE A 4 25.35 -23.24 -38.34
C PHE A 4 24.45 -23.19 -39.58
N ASP A 5 24.39 -24.29 -40.33
CA ASP A 5 23.59 -24.40 -41.56
C ASP A 5 22.17 -24.91 -41.24
N LEU A 6 21.17 -24.08 -41.51
CA LEU A 6 19.74 -24.36 -41.30
C LEU A 6 19.20 -25.47 -42.21
N GLU A 7 19.82 -25.70 -43.38
CA GLU A 7 19.32 -26.67 -44.37
C GLU A 7 19.55 -28.14 -43.97
N ASN A 8 20.52 -28.39 -43.08
CA ASN A 8 20.81 -29.72 -42.53
C ASN A 8 20.32 -29.89 -41.08
N PHE A 9 19.54 -28.93 -40.56
CA PHE A 9 18.95 -29.05 -39.24
C PHE A 9 17.77 -30.03 -39.28
N VAL A 10 18.09 -31.31 -39.12
CA VAL A 10 17.10 -32.32 -38.74
C VAL A 10 16.76 -32.05 -37.29
N SER A 11 15.62 -31.40 -37.03
CA SER A 11 15.04 -31.37 -35.69
C SER A 11 15.04 -32.81 -35.18
N PRO A 12 15.70 -33.14 -34.07
CA PRO A 12 15.55 -34.45 -33.49
C PRO A 12 14.05 -34.63 -33.30
N LEU A 13 13.47 -35.61 -34.00
CA LEU A 13 12.15 -36.12 -33.70
C LEU A 13 12.29 -36.69 -32.29
N VAL A 14 12.08 -35.83 -31.30
CA VAL A 14 12.01 -36.22 -29.91
C VAL A 14 10.85 -37.19 -29.88
N ASN A 15 11.15 -38.48 -29.73
CA ASN A 15 10.16 -39.45 -29.34
C ASN A 15 9.66 -38.98 -27.98
N ASP A 16 8.57 -38.21 -27.98
CA ASP A 16 8.02 -37.39 -26.88
C ASP A 16 7.43 -38.22 -25.74
N ALA A 17 8.06 -39.33 -25.38
CA ALA A 17 7.79 -40.00 -24.12
C ALA A 17 8.77 -39.46 -23.07
N PRO A 18 8.28 -38.90 -21.96
CA PRO A 18 9.13 -38.54 -20.83
C PRO A 18 10.01 -39.72 -20.38
N SER A 19 11.20 -39.44 -19.83
CA SER A 19 12.15 -40.47 -19.39
C SER A 19 11.50 -41.54 -18.48
N TRP A 20 10.61 -41.12 -17.57
CA TRP A 20 9.87 -42.01 -16.68
C TRP A 20 8.87 -42.95 -17.39
N VAL A 21 8.43 -42.61 -18.60
CA VAL A 21 7.60 -43.49 -19.45
C VAL A 21 8.47 -44.47 -20.22
N ALA A 22 9.62 -44.02 -20.73
CA ALA A 22 10.54 -44.85 -21.49
C ALA A 22 11.11 -46.00 -20.62
N GLU A 23 11.50 -45.67 -19.39
CA GLU A 23 12.04 -46.58 -18.36
C GLU A 23 10.95 -47.35 -17.59
N GLY A 24 9.68 -46.98 -17.76
CA GLY A 24 8.56 -47.52 -17.01
C GLY A 24 8.03 -48.88 -17.51
N ASN A 25 7.30 -49.57 -16.63
CA ASN A 25 6.56 -50.80 -16.95
C ASN A 25 5.55 -50.63 -18.10
N SER A 26 5.15 -51.73 -18.75
CA SER A 26 4.14 -51.73 -19.83
C SER A 26 2.84 -51.00 -19.44
N LEU A 27 2.43 -51.14 -18.18
CA LEU A 27 1.28 -50.44 -17.61
C LEU A 27 1.45 -48.91 -17.61
N THR A 28 2.65 -48.42 -17.32
CA THR A 28 2.97 -46.98 -17.32
C THR A 28 2.83 -46.41 -18.72
N LYS A 29 3.30 -47.15 -19.72
CA LYS A 29 3.22 -46.76 -21.13
C LYS A 29 1.78 -46.72 -21.62
N ALA A 30 0.97 -47.72 -21.25
CA ALA A 30 -0.47 -47.75 -21.56
C ALA A 30 -1.26 -46.63 -20.88
N LEU A 31 -0.93 -46.31 -19.62
CA LEU A 31 -1.54 -45.19 -18.90
C LEU A 31 -1.19 -43.85 -19.54
N TYR A 32 0.09 -43.65 -19.88
CA TYR A 32 0.55 -42.42 -20.52
C TYR A 32 -0.07 -42.24 -21.90
N SER A 33 -0.08 -43.27 -22.75
CA SER A 33 -0.70 -43.18 -24.07
C SER A 33 -2.18 -42.80 -23.97
N LYS A 34 -2.89 -43.36 -22.99
CA LYS A 34 -4.31 -43.06 -22.80
C LYS A 34 -4.57 -41.63 -22.33
N VAL A 35 -3.72 -41.11 -21.44
CA VAL A 35 -3.77 -39.71 -21.01
C VAL A 35 -3.55 -38.78 -22.20
N VAL A 36 -2.56 -39.06 -23.05
CA VAL A 36 -2.26 -38.24 -24.23
C VAL A 36 -3.39 -38.24 -25.25
N GLU A 37 -4.02 -39.40 -25.49
CA GLU A 37 -5.23 -39.47 -26.33
C GLU A 37 -6.35 -38.60 -25.78
N GLU A 38 -6.62 -38.69 -24.48
CA GLU A 38 -7.69 -37.95 -23.82
C GLU A 38 -7.42 -36.43 -23.80
N VAL A 39 -6.18 -36.02 -23.59
CA VAL A 39 -5.77 -34.60 -23.72
C VAL A 39 -6.07 -34.10 -25.14
N LYS A 40 -5.68 -34.84 -26.18
CA LYS A 40 -5.94 -34.43 -27.57
C LYS A 40 -7.43 -34.33 -27.91
N GLU A 41 -8.24 -35.27 -27.41
CA GLU A 41 -9.69 -35.20 -27.56
C GLU A 41 -10.27 -33.94 -26.91
N LEU A 42 -9.82 -33.64 -25.68
CA LEU A 42 -10.23 -32.43 -24.95
C LEU A 42 -9.78 -31.15 -25.64
N GLU A 43 -8.55 -31.11 -26.16
CA GLU A 43 -8.09 -29.97 -26.97
C GLU A 43 -8.97 -29.74 -28.19
N GLY A 44 -9.35 -30.82 -28.88
CA GLY A 44 -10.27 -30.76 -30.03
C GLY A 44 -11.65 -30.20 -29.66
N LEU A 45 -12.23 -30.65 -28.54
CA LEU A 45 -13.52 -30.15 -28.05
C LEU A 45 -13.45 -28.68 -27.61
N ILE A 46 -12.35 -28.28 -26.97
CA ILE A 46 -12.11 -26.89 -26.56
C ILE A 46 -11.98 -25.98 -27.79
N ASP A 47 -11.26 -26.41 -28.82
CA ASP A 47 -11.07 -25.65 -30.05
C ASP A 47 -12.36 -25.54 -30.89
N GLN A 48 -13.23 -26.56 -30.84
CA GLN A 48 -14.57 -26.52 -31.45
C GLN A 48 -15.51 -25.52 -30.75
N GLY A 49 -15.19 -25.13 -29.51
CA GLY A 49 -15.89 -24.08 -28.78
C GLY A 49 -17.12 -24.56 -27.99
N ASP A 50 -17.20 -25.86 -27.68
CA ASP A 50 -18.30 -26.41 -26.88
C ASP A 50 -18.28 -25.89 -25.44
N GLU A 51 -19.47 -25.68 -24.86
CA GLU A 51 -19.62 -25.30 -23.45
C GLU A 51 -19.37 -26.51 -22.53
N LEU A 52 -18.09 -26.80 -22.30
CA LEU A 52 -17.65 -27.88 -21.40
C LEU A 52 -17.67 -27.43 -19.93
N SER A 53 -18.20 -28.29 -19.05
CA SER A 53 -18.08 -28.10 -17.61
C SER A 53 -16.65 -28.34 -17.10
N LEU A 54 -16.37 -27.93 -15.86
CA LEU A 54 -15.08 -28.14 -15.20
C LEU A 54 -14.58 -29.58 -15.24
N ARG A 55 -15.48 -30.57 -15.13
CA ARG A 55 -15.14 -32.00 -15.15
C ARG A 55 -14.97 -32.56 -16.55
N GLU A 56 -15.62 -31.94 -17.53
CA GLU A 56 -15.54 -32.36 -18.94
C GLU A 56 -14.33 -31.77 -19.64
N ARG A 57 -13.73 -30.69 -19.09
CA ARG A 57 -12.51 -30.06 -19.63
C ARG A 57 -11.21 -30.52 -18.95
N THR A 58 -11.29 -31.48 -18.03
CA THR A 58 -10.14 -31.97 -17.27
C THR A 58 -10.00 -33.48 -17.41
N VAL A 59 -8.76 -33.93 -17.53
CA VAL A 59 -8.38 -35.33 -17.49
C VAL A 59 -8.48 -35.81 -16.04
N ILE A 60 -9.33 -36.81 -15.82
CA ILE A 60 -9.56 -37.39 -14.50
C ILE A 60 -8.90 -38.76 -14.43
N ALA A 61 -7.90 -38.92 -13.56
CA ALA A 61 -7.17 -40.18 -13.35
C ALA A 61 -8.09 -41.40 -13.12
N SER A 62 -9.22 -41.21 -12.43
CA SER A 62 -10.19 -42.28 -12.20
C SER A 62 -10.91 -42.75 -13.47
N ARG A 63 -11.12 -41.86 -14.45
CA ARG A 63 -11.70 -42.21 -15.76
C ARG A 63 -10.71 -43.01 -16.60
N ILE A 64 -9.43 -42.62 -16.56
CA ILE A 64 -8.35 -43.36 -17.21
C ILE A 64 -8.22 -44.77 -16.63
N ALA A 65 -8.22 -44.93 -15.29
CA ALA A 65 -8.20 -46.23 -14.64
C ALA A 65 -9.35 -47.14 -15.11
N LEU A 66 -10.57 -46.60 -15.17
CA LEU A 66 -11.75 -47.34 -15.66
C LEU A 66 -11.60 -47.75 -17.13
N SER A 67 -11.07 -46.86 -17.97
CA SER A 67 -10.91 -47.12 -19.41
C SER A 67 -9.94 -48.28 -19.71
N LEU A 68 -8.96 -48.49 -18.83
CA LEU A 68 -7.99 -49.58 -18.94
C LEU A 68 -8.35 -50.80 -18.08
N ASN A 69 -9.51 -50.78 -17.41
CA ASN A 69 -9.95 -51.82 -16.48
C ASN A 69 -8.95 -52.10 -15.34
N ILE A 70 -8.31 -51.05 -14.83
CA ILE A 70 -7.31 -51.09 -13.76
C ILE A 70 -7.91 -50.49 -12.48
N ASP A 71 -7.58 -51.06 -11.31
CA ASP A 71 -7.99 -50.47 -10.04
C ASP A 71 -7.40 -49.07 -9.81
N LYS A 72 -8.21 -48.15 -9.28
CA LYS A 72 -7.83 -46.74 -9.02
C LYS A 72 -6.60 -46.62 -8.11
N SER A 73 -6.33 -47.62 -7.26
CA SER A 73 -5.15 -47.65 -6.39
C SER A 73 -3.83 -47.66 -7.18
N ASN A 74 -3.84 -48.05 -8.46
CA ASN A 74 -2.64 -48.08 -9.30
C ASN A 74 -2.23 -46.71 -9.86
N ILE A 75 -3.12 -45.69 -9.80
CA ILE A 75 -2.86 -44.31 -10.24
C ILE A 75 -2.82 -43.37 -9.03
N ARG A 76 -2.41 -43.87 -7.86
CA ARG A 76 -2.30 -43.04 -6.65
C ARG A 76 -0.99 -42.24 -6.66
N SER A 77 -1.00 -41.02 -6.13
CA SER A 77 0.19 -40.14 -6.04
C SER A 77 1.40 -40.84 -5.43
N SER A 78 1.19 -41.67 -4.41
CA SER A 78 2.26 -42.43 -3.77
C SER A 78 2.89 -43.54 -4.62
N ARG A 79 2.22 -44.00 -5.70
CA ARG A 79 2.74 -45.08 -6.57
C ARG A 79 3.30 -44.55 -7.88
N ARG A 80 2.77 -43.45 -8.40
CA ARG A 80 3.11 -42.86 -9.70
C ARG A 80 3.00 -41.33 -9.65
N PRO A 81 3.88 -40.66 -8.88
CA PRO A 81 3.81 -39.21 -8.74
C PRO A 81 4.00 -38.50 -10.09
N GLU A 82 4.92 -38.99 -10.94
CA GLU A 82 5.28 -38.35 -12.21
C GLU A 82 4.10 -38.29 -13.21
N LEU A 83 3.26 -39.33 -13.19
CA LEU A 83 2.06 -39.40 -14.02
C LEU A 83 0.98 -38.43 -13.55
N ILE A 84 0.84 -38.25 -12.23
CA ILE A 84 -0.13 -37.31 -11.67
C ILE A 84 0.32 -35.88 -11.91
N ASP A 85 1.59 -35.58 -11.68
CA ASP A 85 2.16 -34.26 -11.98
C ASP A 85 2.03 -33.91 -13.47
N PHE A 86 2.09 -34.92 -14.35
CA PHE A 86 1.84 -34.72 -15.78
C PHE A 86 0.36 -34.39 -16.06
N ILE A 87 -0.58 -35.16 -15.49
CA ILE A 87 -2.02 -34.91 -15.63
C ILE A 87 -2.39 -33.52 -15.09
N GLU A 88 -1.84 -33.11 -13.95
CA GLU A 88 -2.08 -31.78 -13.37
C GLU A 88 -1.58 -30.66 -14.29
N ARG A 89 -0.35 -30.78 -14.81
CA ARG A 89 0.22 -29.81 -15.76
C ARG A 89 -0.59 -29.70 -17.06
N GLU A 90 -1.04 -30.83 -17.61
CA GLU A 90 -1.87 -30.80 -18.82
C GLU A 90 -3.27 -30.24 -18.53
N ASN A 91 -3.85 -30.52 -17.37
CA ASN A 91 -5.11 -29.91 -16.94
C ASN A 91 -5.02 -28.39 -16.78
N GLU A 92 -3.93 -27.87 -16.22
CA GLU A 92 -3.69 -26.42 -16.15
C GLU A 92 -3.62 -25.79 -17.55
N LYS A 93 -2.92 -26.43 -18.49
CA LYS A 93 -2.86 -25.97 -19.89
C LYS A 93 -4.25 -25.94 -20.54
N LEU A 94 -5.05 -27.00 -20.37
CA LEU A 94 -6.41 -27.09 -20.90
C LEU A 94 -7.31 -25.98 -20.32
N ILE A 95 -7.23 -25.73 -19.01
CA ILE A 95 -7.98 -24.66 -18.34
C ILE A 95 -7.58 -23.29 -18.91
N ASN A 96 -6.29 -23.00 -19.00
CA ASN A 96 -5.78 -21.74 -19.52
C ASN A 96 -6.21 -21.51 -20.98
N ARG A 97 -6.16 -22.56 -21.82
CA ARG A 97 -6.59 -22.51 -23.22
C ARG A 97 -8.08 -22.19 -23.34
N TYR A 98 -8.92 -22.87 -22.55
CA TYR A 98 -10.36 -22.64 -22.50
C TYR A 98 -10.71 -21.21 -22.03
N GLU A 99 -10.05 -20.72 -20.98
CA GLU A 99 -10.26 -19.36 -20.48
C GLU A 99 -9.82 -18.28 -21.47
N ALA A 100 -8.69 -18.49 -22.16
CA ALA A 100 -8.22 -17.59 -23.20
C ALA A 100 -9.22 -17.49 -24.37
N LEU A 101 -9.82 -18.60 -24.80
CA LEU A 101 -10.86 -18.61 -25.83
C LEU A 101 -12.14 -17.90 -25.36
N LYS A 102 -12.58 -18.17 -24.12
CA LYS A 102 -13.76 -17.50 -23.54
C LYS A 102 -13.55 -15.99 -23.37
N LEU A 103 -12.36 -15.56 -23.00
CA LEU A 103 -11.99 -14.15 -22.91
C LEU A 103 -11.99 -13.48 -24.29
N LYS A 104 -11.49 -14.15 -25.33
CA LYS A 104 -11.58 -13.66 -26.72
C LYS A 104 -13.04 -13.52 -27.17
N ALA A 105 -13.89 -14.50 -26.88
CA ALA A 105 -15.33 -14.44 -27.19
C ALA A 105 -16.02 -13.26 -26.46
N ARG A 106 -15.64 -12.97 -25.22
CA ARG A 106 -16.18 -11.85 -24.45
C ARG A 106 -15.68 -10.49 -24.92
N ARG A 107 -14.44 -10.37 -25.38
CA ARG A 107 -13.84 -9.10 -25.84
C ARG A 107 -14.52 -8.50 -27.08
N GLY A 108 -15.26 -9.31 -27.85
CA GLY A 108 -16.07 -8.83 -28.98
C GLY A 108 -17.54 -8.57 -28.66
N ARG A 109 -18.03 -8.91 -27.45
CA ARG A 109 -19.43 -8.70 -27.08
C ARG A 109 -19.62 -7.24 -26.66
N HIS A 110 -20.47 -6.52 -27.39
CA HIS A 110 -20.98 -5.23 -26.92
C HIS A 110 -21.70 -5.43 -25.59
N LYS A 111 -21.33 -4.64 -24.59
CA LYS A 111 -22.04 -4.58 -23.31
C LYS A 111 -23.48 -4.18 -23.60
N THR A 112 -24.40 -4.79 -22.87
CA THR A 112 -25.81 -4.39 -22.94
C THR A 112 -25.98 -2.99 -22.30
N LYS A 113 -27.06 -2.31 -22.67
CA LYS A 113 -27.39 -0.99 -22.10
C LYS A 113 -27.43 -1.03 -20.57
N SER A 114 -28.06 -2.06 -20.01
CA SER A 114 -28.15 -2.28 -18.57
C SER A 114 -26.78 -2.47 -17.90
N GLU A 115 -25.90 -3.30 -18.48
CA GLU A 115 -24.52 -3.47 -17.98
C GLU A 115 -23.71 -2.16 -18.04
N THR A 116 -23.95 -1.33 -19.05
CA THR A 116 -23.27 -0.04 -19.18
C THR A 116 -23.78 0.97 -18.16
N GLU A 117 -25.09 0.98 -17.90
CA GLU A 117 -25.71 1.86 -16.90
C GLU A 117 -25.24 1.50 -15.48
N THR A 118 -25.15 0.23 -15.14
CA THR A 118 -24.65 -0.19 -13.82
C THR A 118 -23.19 0.18 -13.63
N GLU A 119 -22.33 -0.02 -14.63
CA GLU A 119 -20.95 0.42 -14.60
C GLU A 119 -20.84 1.95 -14.47
N ASN A 120 -21.66 2.71 -15.20
CA ASN A 120 -21.66 4.17 -15.11
C ASN A 120 -22.03 4.63 -13.70
N LEU A 121 -23.03 4.01 -13.06
CA LEU A 121 -23.40 4.30 -11.67
C LEU A 121 -22.31 3.95 -10.66
N VAL A 122 -21.53 2.90 -10.92
CA VAL A 122 -20.38 2.55 -10.06
C VAL A 122 -19.26 3.56 -10.26
N LEU A 123 -18.93 3.91 -11.50
CA LEU A 123 -17.89 4.89 -11.83
C LEU A 123 -18.23 6.29 -11.31
N GLN A 124 -19.49 6.71 -11.39
CA GLN A 124 -19.94 7.98 -10.82
C GLN A 124 -19.79 8.01 -9.30
N ARG A 125 -20.11 6.91 -8.61
CA ARG A 125 -19.89 6.80 -7.17
C ARG A 125 -18.41 6.89 -6.81
N GLN A 126 -17.56 6.17 -7.55
CA GLN A 126 -16.11 6.22 -7.35
C GLN A 126 -15.54 7.62 -7.61
N LEU A 127 -15.99 8.30 -8.66
CA LEU A 127 -15.60 9.69 -8.92
C LEU A 127 -15.99 10.60 -7.78
N HIS A 128 -17.23 10.48 -7.29
CA HIS A 128 -17.71 11.30 -6.19
C HIS A 128 -16.93 11.02 -4.88
N GLU A 129 -16.62 9.76 -4.59
CA GLU A 129 -15.78 9.40 -3.44
C GLU A 129 -14.38 10.00 -3.56
N MET A 130 -13.76 9.92 -4.74
CA MET A 130 -12.44 10.52 -5.00
C MET A 130 -12.45 12.04 -4.91
N GLU A 131 -13.50 12.71 -5.40
CA GLU A 131 -13.68 14.15 -5.28
C GLU A 131 -13.79 14.58 -3.81
N ASN A 132 -14.60 13.87 -3.02
CA ASN A 132 -14.76 14.15 -1.60
C ASN A 132 -13.44 13.96 -0.83
N LEU A 133 -12.69 12.91 -1.15
CA LEU A 133 -11.40 12.63 -0.52
C LEU A 133 -10.39 13.74 -0.84
N LYS A 134 -10.31 14.16 -2.10
CA LYS A 134 -9.44 15.26 -2.52
C LYS A 134 -9.84 16.62 -1.93
N MET A 135 -11.15 16.86 -1.78
CA MET A 135 -11.65 18.06 -1.11
C MET A 135 -11.23 18.07 0.36
N LYS A 136 -11.34 16.93 1.05
CA LYS A 136 -10.89 16.79 2.45
C LYS A 136 -9.40 17.07 2.58
N GLU A 137 -8.56 16.47 1.73
CA GLU A 137 -7.11 16.72 1.72
C GLU A 137 -6.79 18.20 1.52
N PHE A 138 -7.49 18.86 0.60
CA PHE A 138 -7.31 20.30 0.35
C PHE A 138 -7.67 21.15 1.58
N LEU A 139 -8.79 20.84 2.24
CA LEU A 139 -9.23 21.54 3.44
C LEU A 139 -8.27 21.33 4.61
N GLU A 140 -7.80 20.10 4.82
CA GLU A 140 -6.81 19.78 5.86
C GLU A 140 -5.51 20.56 5.62
N ALA A 141 -4.99 20.56 4.39
CA ALA A 141 -3.78 21.33 4.05
C ALA A 141 -3.97 22.85 4.23
N ALA A 142 -5.15 23.39 3.92
CA ALA A 142 -5.47 24.80 4.13
C ALA A 142 -5.50 25.15 5.64
N ILE A 143 -6.16 24.31 6.45
CA ILE A 143 -6.23 24.47 7.90
C ILE A 143 -4.84 24.38 8.52
N GLU A 144 -4.01 23.41 8.12
CA GLU A 144 -2.65 23.27 8.61
C GLU A 144 -1.79 24.50 8.31
N ARG A 145 -1.90 25.03 7.09
CA ARG A 145 -1.19 26.25 6.70
C ARG A 145 -1.58 27.44 7.56
N ASP A 146 -2.88 27.64 7.77
CA ASP A 146 -3.39 28.74 8.58
C ASP A 146 -3.03 28.57 10.06
N LEU A 147 -3.12 27.35 10.59
CA LEU A 147 -2.71 27.01 11.95
C LEU A 147 -1.23 27.28 12.18
N LEU A 148 -0.35 26.89 11.25
CA LEU A 148 1.08 27.18 11.34
C LEU A 148 1.36 28.69 11.30
N SER A 149 0.63 29.44 10.48
CA SER A 149 0.78 30.90 10.41
C SER A 149 0.35 31.58 11.72
N THR A 150 -0.76 31.15 12.31
CA THR A 150 -1.27 31.70 13.57
C THR A 150 -0.35 31.35 14.73
N GLN A 151 0.18 30.13 14.79
CA GLN A 151 1.17 29.72 15.79
C GLN A 151 2.44 30.58 15.72
N ARG A 152 2.97 30.86 14.52
CA ARG A 152 4.13 31.75 14.36
C ARG A 152 3.83 33.16 14.86
N ASN A 153 2.70 33.73 14.43
CA ASN A 153 2.29 35.07 14.85
C ASN A 153 2.08 35.16 16.37
N LEU A 154 1.52 34.13 17.00
CA LEU A 154 1.34 34.07 18.45
C LEU A 154 2.68 33.99 19.17
N LYS A 155 3.62 33.19 18.66
CA LYS A 155 4.97 33.08 19.21
C LYS A 155 5.69 34.43 19.15
N GLU A 156 5.68 35.10 18.01
CA GLU A 156 6.30 36.43 17.83
C GLU A 156 5.69 37.46 18.79
N LYS A 157 4.36 37.47 18.94
CA LYS A 157 3.68 38.34 19.91
C LYS A 157 4.08 38.04 21.34
N ASN A 158 4.23 36.77 21.69
CA ASN A 158 4.61 36.38 23.04
C ASN A 158 6.06 36.81 23.34
N GLU A 159 6.98 36.59 22.40
CA GLU A 159 8.38 37.06 22.51
C GLU A 159 8.47 38.59 22.65
N ALA A 160 7.65 39.33 21.88
CA ALA A 160 7.57 40.78 21.99
C ALA A 160 7.07 41.22 23.38
N LEU A 161 5.99 40.61 23.88
CA LEU A 161 5.43 40.90 25.20
C LEU A 161 6.40 40.54 26.33
N GLU A 162 7.11 39.42 26.23
CA GLU A 162 8.15 39.05 27.20
C GLU A 162 9.29 40.07 27.24
N SER A 163 9.71 40.56 26.06
CA SER A 163 10.71 41.61 25.95
C SER A 163 10.24 42.92 26.59
N GLU A 164 9.02 43.37 26.28
CA GLU A 164 8.41 44.57 26.89
C GLU A 164 8.28 44.44 28.40
N LEU A 165 7.83 43.29 28.88
CA LEU A 165 7.70 42.99 30.30
C LEU A 165 9.06 43.01 31.00
N SER A 166 10.11 42.48 30.37
CA SER A 166 11.48 42.58 30.87
C SER A 166 11.98 44.04 30.94
N ALA A 167 11.63 44.87 29.95
CA ALA A 167 12.00 46.28 29.91
C ALA A 167 11.27 47.07 31.00
N CYS A 168 9.97 46.85 31.17
CA CYS A 168 9.17 47.44 32.24
C CYS A 168 9.68 47.04 33.63
N ARG A 169 10.03 45.75 33.84
CA ARG A 169 10.66 45.30 35.10
C ARG A 169 11.97 46.03 35.39
N ARG A 170 12.84 46.19 34.38
CA ARG A 170 14.09 46.96 34.51
C ARG A 170 13.84 48.42 34.85
N ARG A 171 12.89 49.08 34.18
CA ARG A 171 12.51 50.48 34.49
C ARG A 171 11.98 50.61 35.92
N ASN A 172 11.09 49.72 36.35
CA ASN A 172 10.53 49.75 37.70
C ASN A 172 11.62 49.52 38.77
N ALA A 173 12.57 48.62 38.51
CA ALA A 173 13.71 48.43 39.40
C ALA A 173 14.54 49.71 39.55
N GLY A 174 14.89 50.37 38.43
CA GLY A 174 15.63 51.63 38.45
C GLY A 174 14.87 52.77 39.15
N LEU A 175 13.56 52.92 38.89
CA LEU A 175 12.73 53.91 39.60
C LEU A 175 12.63 53.61 41.10
N SER A 176 12.55 52.34 41.47
CA SER A 176 12.51 51.93 42.88
C SER A 176 13.83 52.22 43.59
N GLU A 177 14.97 52.07 42.91
CA GLU A 177 16.29 52.41 43.42
C GLU A 177 16.45 53.92 43.59
N SER A 178 16.11 54.71 42.56
CA SER A 178 16.12 56.18 42.64
C SER A 178 15.19 56.71 43.73
N ASN A 179 13.99 56.14 43.87
CA ASN A 179 13.08 56.50 44.97
C ASN A 179 13.70 56.20 46.35
N ARG A 180 14.43 55.08 46.50
CA ARG A 180 15.13 54.77 47.77
C ARG A 180 16.24 55.77 48.06
N GLU A 181 16.98 56.22 47.05
CA GLU A 181 18.02 57.25 47.20
C GLU A 181 17.41 58.59 47.62
N LEU A 182 16.37 59.06 46.92
CA LEU A 182 15.67 60.30 47.26
C LEU A 182 15.06 60.27 48.66
N ILE A 183 14.52 59.13 49.11
CA ILE A 183 14.03 58.97 50.48
C ILE A 183 15.17 59.11 51.50
N LYS A 184 16.35 58.57 51.22
CA LYS A 184 17.53 58.73 52.10
C LYS A 184 17.98 60.19 52.15
N GLU A 185 18.05 60.87 51.02
CA GLU A 185 18.41 62.29 50.95
C GLU A 185 17.40 63.17 51.71
N LEU A 186 16.11 62.93 51.53
CA LEU A 186 15.06 63.63 52.28
C LEU A 186 15.17 63.39 53.79
N ALA A 187 15.51 62.17 54.22
CA ALA A 187 15.74 61.86 55.62
C ALA A 187 16.95 62.63 56.18
N GLN A 188 18.06 62.68 55.45
CA GLN A 188 19.25 63.45 55.82
C GLN A 188 18.96 64.95 55.94
N LEU A 189 18.29 65.54 54.95
CA LEU A 189 17.89 66.96 54.97
C LEU A 189 16.92 67.26 56.13
N ALA A 190 16.03 66.33 56.46
CA ALA A 190 15.14 66.47 57.61
C ALA A 190 15.92 66.49 58.93
N GLU A 191 16.91 65.60 59.09
CA GLU A 191 17.81 65.59 60.25
C GLU A 191 18.62 66.88 60.36
N GLU A 192 19.23 67.35 59.27
CA GLU A 192 19.97 68.61 59.22
C GLU A 192 19.11 69.81 59.61
N ARG A 193 17.89 69.89 59.06
CA ARG A 193 16.91 70.94 59.42
C ARG A 193 16.60 70.91 60.91
N ASP A 194 16.42 69.73 61.49
CA ASP A 194 16.09 69.59 62.90
C ASP A 194 17.30 69.92 63.80
N GLN A 195 18.52 69.62 63.37
CA GLN A 195 19.75 70.08 64.02
C GLN A 195 19.88 71.61 64.01
N LEU A 196 19.67 72.24 62.85
CA LEU A 196 19.70 73.70 62.70
C LEU A 196 18.63 74.38 63.59
N ARG A 197 17.42 73.82 63.66
CA ARG A 197 16.36 74.31 64.55
C ARG A 197 16.78 74.29 66.02
N ARG A 198 17.48 73.23 66.46
CA ARG A 198 18.03 73.15 67.83
C ARG A 198 19.10 74.22 68.09
N LEU A 199 20.02 74.42 67.15
CA LEU A 199 21.06 75.47 67.25
C LEU A 199 20.47 76.88 67.30
N VAL A 200 19.45 77.17 66.49
CA VAL A 200 18.74 78.46 66.53
C VAL A 200 18.01 78.66 67.87
N ALA A 201 17.41 77.60 68.44
CA ALA A 201 16.78 77.70 69.75
C ALA A 201 17.80 77.98 70.87
N GLN A 202 18.99 77.36 70.82
CA GLN A 202 20.07 77.59 71.79
C GLN A 202 20.63 79.02 71.73
N THR A 203 20.78 79.58 70.52
CA THR A 203 21.30 80.94 70.34
C THR A 203 20.30 82.04 70.73
N LYS A 204 18.98 81.80 70.61
CA LYS A 204 17.93 82.74 71.05
C LYS A 204 17.62 82.70 72.55
N GLY A 205 17.95 81.61 73.25
CA GLY A 205 17.71 81.44 74.69
C GLY A 205 18.86 81.88 75.61
N GLY A 206 19.97 82.38 75.04
CA GLY A 206 21.19 82.75 75.76
C GLY A 206 21.53 84.25 75.78
N SER A 207 20.55 85.13 75.55
CA SER A 207 20.68 86.60 75.69
C SER A 207 19.79 87.12 76.80
#